data_AF-A0A355RN63-F1
#
_entry.id   AF-A0A355RN63-F1
#
_cell.length_a   1.000
_cell.length_b   1.000
_cell.length_c   1.000
_cell.angle_alpha   90.00
_cell.angle_beta   90.00
_cell.angle_gamma   90.00
#
_symmetry.space_group_name_H-M   'P 1'
#
loop_
_entity.id
_entity.type
_entity.pdbx_description
1 polymer ?
#
loop_
_entity_poly.entity_id
_entity_poly.type
_entity_poly.pdbx_seq_one_letter_code
_entity_poly.pdbx_strand_id
1 'polypeptide(L)'
;MGKIGFDNDKYLQMQSERIIERIGHFDNKLYLEFGGKLFDDFHASRVLPGFAADSKLQMLMKLAHKAEIVMVVSAADIEKNKVRGDLGITYDDDCLRLM
;
A
#
# COMPACT_ATOMS: atom_id res chain seq x y z
N MET A 1 -13.69 -13.89 18.52
CA MET A 1 -12.44 -13.19 18.15
C MET A 1 -11.30 -14.17 18.38
N GLY A 2 -10.50 -14.50 17.34
CA GLY A 2 -9.37 -15.41 17.49
C GLY A 2 -8.29 -14.83 18.39
N LYS A 3 -7.35 -15.66 18.85
CA LYS A 3 -6.16 -15.16 19.57
C LYS A 3 -5.39 -14.23 18.64
N ILE A 4 -5.04 -13.05 19.14
CA ILE A 4 -4.17 -12.10 18.43
C ILE A 4 -2.79 -12.76 18.29
N GLY A 5 -2.30 -12.86 17.05
CA GLY A 5 -0.98 -13.39 16.69
C GLY A 5 -0.09 -12.36 16.00
N PHE A 6 -0.62 -11.16 15.73
CA PHE A 6 0.08 -10.07 15.07
C PHE A 6 -0.16 -8.76 15.83
N ASP A 7 0.92 -8.03 16.12
CA ASP A 7 0.88 -6.73 16.78
C ASP A 7 0.95 -5.62 15.72
N ASN A 8 -0.20 -5.00 15.45
CA ASN A 8 -0.32 -3.98 14.42
C ASN A 8 0.49 -2.73 14.74
N ASP A 9 0.46 -2.27 16.00
CA ASP A 9 1.11 -1.02 16.39
C ASP A 9 2.62 -1.15 16.29
N LYS A 10 3.15 -2.30 16.74
CA LYS A 10 4.56 -2.64 16.58
C LYS A 10 4.96 -2.70 15.10
N TYR A 11 4.13 -3.28 14.24
CA TYR A 11 4.37 -3.29 12.79
C TYR A 11 4.41 -1.87 12.21
N LEU A 12 3.41 -1.04 12.52
CA LEU A 12 3.34 0.33 12.00
C LEU A 12 4.56 1.16 12.44
N GLN A 13 5.00 1.02 13.69
CA GLN A 13 6.20 1.69 14.18
C GLN A 13 7.44 1.18 13.44
N MET A 14 7.70 -0.13 13.54
CA MET A 14 8.92 -0.73 13.00
C MET A 14 9.03 -0.52 11.49
N GLN A 15 7.96 -0.70 10.73
CA GLN A 15 7.99 -0.57 9.28
C GLN A 15 8.22 0.88 8.84
N SER A 16 7.61 1.85 9.53
CA SER A 16 7.82 3.28 9.23
C SER A 16 9.26 3.70 9.51
N GLU A 17 9.82 3.28 10.66
CA GLU A 17 11.22 3.52 11.03
C GLU A 17 12.18 2.94 9.98
N ARG A 18 11.95 1.68 9.56
CA ARG A 18 12.77 1.01 8.54
C ARG A 18 12.73 1.71 7.19
N ILE A 19 11.58 2.25 6.78
CA ILE A 19 11.49 3.01 5.52
C ILE A 19 12.31 4.31 5.64
N ILE A 20 12.22 5.02 6.77
CA ILE A 20 13.00 6.24 7.00
C ILE A 20 14.49 5.95 7.03
N GLU A 21 14.92 4.90 7.75
CA GLU A 21 16.32 4.41 7.73
C GLU A 21 16.77 4.12 6.30
N ARG A 22 15.93 3.43 5.52
CA ARG A 22 16.21 3.08 4.13
C ARG A 22 16.40 4.31 3.25
N ILE A 23 15.57 5.34 3.42
CA ILE A 23 15.72 6.63 2.69
C ILE A 23 17.07 7.27 3.03
N GLY A 24 17.49 7.23 4.31
CA GLY A 24 18.76 7.79 4.77
C GLY A 24 20.02 7.09 4.21
N HIS A 25 19.88 5.89 3.63
CA HIS A 25 20.97 5.20 2.93
C HIS A 25 21.20 5.69 1.49
N PHE A 26 20.34 6.58 0.98
CA PHE A 26 20.47 7.17 -0.35
C PHE A 26 20.69 8.68 -0.24
N ASP A 27 21.06 9.33 -1.35
CA ASP A 27 21.17 10.78 -1.46
C ASP A 27 19.77 11.46 -1.44
N ASN A 28 19.06 11.30 -0.32
CA ASN A 28 17.73 11.85 -0.01
C ASN A 28 16.58 11.49 -0.96
N LYS A 29 16.75 10.51 -1.86
CA LYS A 29 15.70 10.09 -2.79
C LYS A 29 15.56 8.57 -2.85
N LEU A 30 14.34 8.09 -2.65
CA LEU A 30 13.96 6.70 -2.77
C LEU A 30 12.66 6.59 -3.58
N TYR A 31 12.68 5.79 -4.64
CA TYR A 31 11.46 5.31 -5.29
C TYR A 31 11.09 3.97 -4.65
N LEU A 32 9.94 3.92 -3.98
CA LEU A 32 9.45 2.72 -3.29
C LEU A 32 8.21 2.21 -4.00
N GLU A 33 8.29 1.00 -4.54
CA GLU A 33 7.15 0.33 -5.16
C GLU A 33 6.23 -0.28 -4.09
N PHE A 34 4.94 0.06 -4.13
CA PHE A 34 3.92 -0.56 -3.30
C PHE A 34 3.10 -1.56 -4.12
N GLY A 35 3.48 -2.83 -4.06
CA GLY A 35 2.74 -3.92 -4.69
C GLY A 35 1.51 -4.37 -3.89
N GLY A 36 0.47 -4.79 -4.61
CA GLY A 36 -0.73 -5.43 -4.04
C GLY A 36 -1.79 -4.45 -3.54
N LYS A 37 -2.70 -4.94 -2.67
CA LYS A 37 -3.81 -4.15 -2.13
C LYS A 37 -3.31 -3.20 -1.03
N LEU A 38 -3.58 -1.91 -1.18
CA LEU A 38 -3.25 -0.85 -0.21
C LEU A 38 -4.32 -0.65 0.87
N PHE A 39 -5.60 -0.69 0.49
CA PHE A 39 -6.75 -0.40 1.36
C PHE A 39 -7.40 -1.65 1.94
N ASP A 40 -7.47 -2.72 1.15
CA ASP A 40 -8.36 -3.85 1.41
C ASP A 40 -7.60 -5.18 1.50
N ASP A 41 -6.53 -5.23 2.30
CA ASP A 41 -5.76 -6.45 2.50
C ASP A 41 -6.43 -7.41 3.49
N PHE A 42 -7.67 -7.81 3.16
CA PHE A 42 -8.44 -8.79 3.92
C PHE A 42 -7.79 -10.18 3.90
N HIS A 43 -6.92 -10.46 2.93
CA HIS A 43 -6.13 -11.69 2.94
C HIS A 43 -5.15 -11.66 4.12
N ALA A 44 -4.31 -10.63 4.23
CA ALA A 44 -3.37 -10.48 5.34
C ALA A 44 -4.09 -10.45 6.69
N SER A 45 -5.21 -9.74 6.81
CA SER A 45 -5.98 -9.67 8.07
C SER A 45 -6.50 -11.03 8.55
N ARG A 46 -6.91 -11.91 7.62
CA ARG A 46 -7.33 -13.30 7.97
C ARG A 46 -6.15 -14.19 8.32
N VAL A 47 -5.02 -14.04 7.62
CA VAL A 47 -3.81 -14.86 7.78
C VAL A 47 -3.02 -14.47 9.03
N LEU A 48 -3.03 -13.18 9.39
CA LEU A 48 -2.30 -12.59 10.51
C LEU A 48 -3.31 -11.99 11.51
N PRO A 49 -3.84 -12.75 12.47
CA PRO A 49 -4.83 -12.26 13.42
C PRO A 49 -4.29 -11.07 14.22
N GLY A 50 -4.80 -9.87 13.93
CA GLY A 50 -4.31 -8.60 14.49
C GLY A 50 -3.73 -7.63 13.46
N PHE A 51 -3.47 -8.07 12.22
CA PHE A 51 -3.15 -7.18 11.10
C PHE A 51 -4.43 -6.49 10.59
N ALA A 52 -4.43 -5.15 10.54
CA ALA A 52 -5.56 -4.38 10.01
C ALA A 52 -5.51 -4.34 8.47
N ALA A 53 -6.66 -4.38 7.80
CA ALA A 53 -6.70 -4.41 6.33
C ALA A 53 -6.07 -3.15 5.69
N ASP A 54 -6.04 -2.03 6.43
CA ASP A 54 -5.53 -0.72 6.05
C ASP A 54 -4.13 -0.43 6.63
N SER A 55 -3.44 -1.39 7.27
CA SER A 55 -2.15 -1.13 7.95
C SER A 55 -1.08 -0.53 7.04
N LYS A 56 -1.08 -0.88 5.74
CA LYS A 56 -0.15 -0.30 4.75
C LYS A 56 -0.41 1.19 4.52
N LEU A 57 -1.70 1.57 4.45
CA LEU A 57 -2.09 2.97 4.34
C LEU A 57 -1.76 3.74 5.62
N GLN A 58 -2.05 3.19 6.80
CA GLN A 58 -1.71 3.82 8.08
C GLN A 58 -0.20 4.07 8.20
N MET A 59 0.62 3.14 7.74
CA MET A 59 2.08 3.31 7.66
C MET A 59 2.46 4.45 6.68
N LEU A 60 1.87 4.49 5.48
CA LEU A 60 2.11 5.57 4.51
C LEU A 60 1.69 6.94 5.05
N MET A 61 0.59 7.02 5.80
CA MET A 61 0.12 8.26 6.42
C MET A 61 1.14 8.84 7.41
N LYS A 62 1.89 8.00 8.14
CA LYS A 62 2.99 8.46 9.01
C LYS A 62 4.12 9.13 8.21
N LEU A 63 4.27 8.76 6.94
CA LEU A 63 5.28 9.28 6.02
C LEU A 63 4.73 10.39 5.10
N ALA A 64 3.44 10.71 5.15
CA ALA A 64 2.77 11.58 4.17
C ALA A 64 3.44 12.96 4.01
N HIS A 65 4.01 13.51 5.09
CA HIS A 65 4.74 14.78 5.06
C HIS A 65 6.10 14.74 4.35
N LYS A 66 6.62 13.54 4.03
CA LYS A 66 7.89 13.30 3.34
C LYS A 66 7.75 12.47 2.06
N ALA A 67 6.51 12.14 1.68
CA ALA A 67 6.23 11.20 0.60
C ALA A 67 5.43 11.87 -0.51
N GLU A 68 5.75 11.52 -1.75
CA GLU A 68 4.96 11.82 -2.93
C GLU A 68 4.44 10.50 -3.51
N ILE A 69 3.18 10.48 -3.95
CA ILE A 69 2.57 9.29 -4.55
C ILE A 69 2.66 9.41 -6.06
N VAL A 70 3.33 8.43 -6.69
CA VAL A 70 3.37 8.28 -8.15
C VAL A 70 2.49 7.11 -8.54
N MET A 71 1.43 7.41 -9.30
CA MET A 71 0.52 6.41 -9.84
C MET A 71 1.01 5.95 -11.22
N VAL A 72 1.04 4.63 -11.45
CA VAL A 72 1.51 4.04 -12.70
C VAL A 72 0.40 3.16 -13.29
N VAL A 73 0.09 3.39 -14.56
CA VAL A 73 -0.87 2.60 -15.34
C VAL A 73 -0.26 2.26 -16.71
N SER A 74 -0.48 1.03 -17.19
CA SER A 74 0.05 0.56 -18.47
C SER A 74 -0.80 1.08 -19.63
N ALA A 75 -0.18 1.76 -20.60
CA ALA A 75 -0.86 2.22 -21.82
C ALA A 75 -1.53 1.06 -22.58
N ALA A 76 -0.88 -0.10 -22.67
CA ALA A 76 -1.44 -1.27 -23.33
C ALA A 76 -2.64 -1.87 -22.57
N ASP A 77 -2.73 -1.68 -21.25
CA ASP A 77 -3.89 -2.12 -20.47
C ASP A 77 -5.06 -1.14 -20.60
N ILE A 78 -4.79 0.16 -20.78
CA ILE A 78 -5.79 1.17 -21.15
C ILE A 78 -6.38 0.85 -22.52
N GLU A 79 -5.54 0.63 -23.54
CA GLU A 79 -5.99 0.29 -24.89
C GLU A 79 -6.89 -0.97 -24.93
N LYS A 80 -6.65 -1.93 -24.03
CA LYS A 80 -7.41 -3.17 -23.92
C LYS A 80 -8.66 -3.05 -23.06
N ASN A 81 -8.94 -1.89 -22.47
CA ASN A 81 -10.00 -1.69 -21.47
C ASN A 81 -9.93 -2.74 -20.36
N LYS A 82 -8.71 -3.00 -19.86
CA LYS A 82 -8.51 -4.06 -18.88
C LYS A 82 -9.29 -3.74 -17.60
N VAL A 83 -10.08 -4.71 -17.14
CA VAL A 83 -10.93 -4.57 -15.96
C VAL A 83 -10.24 -5.15 -14.74
N ARG A 84 -10.29 -4.40 -13.64
CA ARG A 84 -9.86 -4.86 -12.31
C ARG A 84 -10.94 -5.75 -11.72
N GLY A 85 -10.69 -7.05 -11.64
CA GLY A 85 -11.67 -8.05 -11.19
C GLY A 85 -12.24 -7.83 -9.78
N ASP A 86 -11.50 -7.16 -8.88
CA ASP A 86 -11.98 -6.86 -7.53
C ASP A 86 -13.13 -5.83 -7.49
N LEU A 87 -13.12 -4.84 -8.40
CA LEU A 87 -14.02 -3.68 -8.36
C LEU A 87 -14.93 -3.60 -9.60
N GLY A 88 -14.60 -4.32 -10.67
CA GLY A 88 -15.36 -4.29 -11.93
C GLY A 88 -15.17 -3.01 -12.75
N ILE A 89 -14.21 -2.15 -12.41
CA ILE A 89 -13.86 -0.92 -13.15
C ILE A 89 -12.58 -1.11 -13.99
N THR A 90 -12.39 -0.28 -15.01
CA THR A 90 -11.17 -0.30 -15.83
C THR A 90 -9.97 0.28 -15.07
N TYR A 91 -8.76 0.00 -15.56
CA TYR A 91 -7.52 0.40 -14.87
C TYR A 91 -7.30 1.92 -14.87
N ASP A 92 -7.75 2.62 -15.92
CA ASP A 92 -7.75 4.09 -15.99
C ASP A 92 -8.74 4.70 -14.98
N ASP A 93 -9.95 4.15 -14.86
CA ASP A 93 -10.92 4.56 -13.85
C ASP A 93 -10.38 4.33 -12.42
N ASP A 94 -9.71 3.20 -12.17
CA ASP A 94 -9.10 2.94 -10.87
C ASP A 94 -7.93 3.90 -10.57
N CYS A 95 -7.18 4.31 -11.58
CA CYS A 95 -6.14 5.33 -11.44
C CYS A 95 -6.74 6.69 -11.03
N LEU A 96 -7.86 7.10 -11.65
CA LEU A 96 -8.58 8.33 -11.30
C LEU A 96 -9.22 8.26 -9.92
N ARG A 97 -9.73 7.09 -9.51
CA ARG A 97 -10.32 6.86 -8.19
C ARG A 97 -9.31 7.00 -7.04
N LEU A 98 -8.03 6.75 -7.32
CA LEU A 98 -6.94 6.77 -6.34
C LEU A 98 -6.25 8.14 -6.24
N MET A 99 -6.56 9.10 -7.12
CA MET A 99 -6.14 10.51 -7.00
C MET A 99 -6.98 11.24 -5.97
#